data_AF-A0A4V1ZB16-F1
#
_entry.id   AF-A0A4V1ZB16-F1
#
_cell.length_a   1.000
_cell.length_b   1.000
_cell.length_c   1.000
_cell.angle_alpha   90.00
_cell.angle_beta   90.00
_cell.angle_gamma   90.00
#
_symmetry.space_group_name_H-M   'P 1'
#
loop_
_entity.id
_entity.type
_entity.pdbx_description
1 polymer ?
#
loop_
_entity_poly.entity_id
_entity_poly.type
_entity_poly.pdbx_seq_one_letter_code
_entity_poly.pdbx_strand_id
1 'polypeptide(L)'
;MAHALRNSIPSTSLSMAVRKHFGLTQAELGRYLGVSEQHIGNIEAGRRTTTPQGTLRLARLARLLPPPEGVGSAAPAEAYAPPAVPTRLFGPEQALPGPLAAAALLKRQRQCSRRIGLLRRDLHVLGQRATAHERRRWALAVLPTALTAAPTDPATPAELAHLEHWLTELAATLPPAPALRPDTATALALLLVRLAAVEAEAATLAQLLTKAA
;
A
#
# COMPACT_ATOMS: atom_id res chain seq x y z
N MET A 1 -11.77 -39.40 -21.04
CA MET A 1 -10.74 -38.34 -20.93
C MET A 1 -11.26 -37.28 -19.99
N ALA A 2 -10.78 -37.25 -18.75
CA ALA A 2 -11.19 -36.26 -17.74
C ALA A 2 -9.95 -35.53 -17.23
N HIS A 3 -9.87 -34.23 -17.51
CA HIS A 3 -8.85 -33.34 -16.96
C HIS A 3 -9.09 -33.19 -15.46
N ALA A 4 -8.14 -33.65 -14.65
CA ALA A 4 -8.12 -33.34 -13.22
C ALA A 4 -7.90 -31.82 -13.04
N LEU A 5 -8.93 -31.13 -12.53
CA LEU A 5 -8.82 -29.77 -12.03
C LEU A 5 -7.83 -29.78 -10.86
N ARG A 6 -6.60 -29.32 -11.12
CA ARG A 6 -5.66 -28.91 -10.07
C ARG A 6 -6.24 -27.68 -9.40
N ASN A 7 -7.09 -27.88 -8.40
CA ASN A 7 -7.46 -26.83 -7.47
C ASN A 7 -6.18 -26.42 -6.73
N SER A 8 -5.66 -25.22 -7.02
CA SER A 8 -4.58 -24.63 -6.25
C SER A 8 -5.12 -24.34 -4.85
N ILE A 9 -4.82 -25.21 -3.89
CA ILE A 9 -5.04 -24.91 -2.48
C ILE A 9 -4.25 -23.62 -2.20
N PRO A 10 -4.87 -22.55 -1.65
CA PRO A 10 -4.12 -21.37 -1.26
C PRO A 10 -3.17 -21.80 -0.13
N SER A 11 -1.90 -22.01 -0.45
CA SER A 11 -0.87 -22.15 0.55
C SER A 11 -0.72 -20.81 1.25
N THR A 12 -1.45 -20.61 2.35
CA THR A 12 -1.23 -19.52 3.31
C THR A 12 0.12 -19.75 3.99
N SER A 13 1.20 -19.62 3.22
CA SER A 13 2.55 -19.76 3.74
C SER A 13 2.77 -18.68 4.80
N LEU A 14 3.44 -19.06 5.88
CA LEU A 14 3.77 -18.16 6.98
C LEU A 14 4.51 -16.90 6.48
N SER A 15 5.34 -17.05 5.45
CA SER A 15 6.02 -15.95 4.75
C SER A 15 5.07 -14.92 4.13
N MET A 16 3.98 -15.39 3.52
CA MET A 16 2.97 -14.51 2.93
C MET A 16 2.15 -13.80 4.00
N ALA A 17 1.81 -14.49 5.09
CA ALA A 17 1.11 -13.89 6.23
C ALA A 17 1.96 -12.76 6.87
N VAL A 18 3.24 -13.04 7.10
CA VAL A 18 4.24 -12.06 7.56
C VAL A 18 4.32 -10.86 6.61
N ARG A 19 4.50 -11.09 5.31
CA ARG A 19 4.57 -10.01 4.30
C ARG A 19 3.32 -9.13 4.31
N LYS A 20 2.14 -9.74 4.32
CA LYS A 20 0.87 -9.02 4.29
C LYS A 20 0.66 -8.18 5.54
N HIS A 21 0.96 -8.75 6.71
CA HIS A 21 0.80 -8.05 7.99
C HIS A 21 1.74 -6.84 8.10
N PHE A 22 3.03 -7.01 7.78
CA PHE A 22 4.02 -5.92 7.88
C PHE A 22 4.08 -4.99 6.66
N GLY A 23 3.47 -5.36 5.53
CA GLY A 23 3.56 -4.61 4.27
C GLY A 23 4.93 -4.70 3.60
N LEU A 24 5.58 -5.86 3.69
CA LEU A 24 6.90 -6.11 3.10
C LEU A 24 6.80 -6.59 1.64
N THR A 25 7.74 -6.20 0.79
CA THR A 25 7.95 -6.79 -0.54
C THR A 25 8.68 -8.16 -0.44
N GLN A 26 8.67 -8.95 -1.52
CA GLN A 26 9.37 -10.26 -1.54
C GLN A 26 10.89 -10.07 -1.44
N ALA A 27 11.42 -9.03 -2.11
CA ALA A 27 12.83 -8.66 -2.01
C ALA A 27 13.23 -8.24 -0.59
N GLU A 28 12.38 -7.49 0.12
CA GLU A 28 12.64 -7.10 1.51
C GLU A 28 12.63 -8.31 2.45
N LEU A 29 11.64 -9.20 2.34
CA LEU A 29 11.63 -10.44 3.13
C LEU A 29 12.83 -11.34 2.77
N GLY A 30 13.19 -11.41 1.49
CA GLY A 30 14.35 -12.17 1.00
C GLY A 30 15.64 -11.71 1.65
N ARG A 31 15.91 -10.39 1.64
CA ARG A 31 17.08 -9.80 2.30
C ARG A 31 17.14 -10.16 3.78
N TYR A 32 16.02 -10.08 4.50
CA TYR A 32 15.95 -10.48 5.92
C TYR A 32 16.26 -11.98 6.13
N LEU A 33 15.70 -12.85 5.30
CA LEU A 33 15.92 -14.29 5.40
C LEU A 33 17.28 -14.74 4.82
N GLY A 34 18.04 -13.84 4.19
CA GLY A 34 19.31 -14.17 3.53
C GLY A 34 19.12 -14.96 2.23
N VAL A 35 18.00 -14.77 1.53
CA VAL A 35 17.67 -15.46 0.26
C VAL A 35 17.19 -14.47 -0.81
N SER A 36 17.19 -14.87 -2.08
CA SER A 36 16.72 -14.00 -3.17
C SER A 36 15.20 -13.83 -3.18
N GLU A 37 14.72 -12.76 -3.83
CA GLU A 37 13.28 -12.51 -4.06
C GLU A 37 12.59 -13.71 -4.72
N GLN A 38 13.19 -14.27 -5.77
CA GLN A 38 12.66 -15.44 -6.47
C GLN A 38 12.58 -16.67 -5.54
N HIS A 39 13.50 -16.80 -4.59
CA HIS A 39 13.46 -17.89 -3.60
C HIS A 39 12.25 -17.72 -2.67
N ILE A 40 11.94 -16.49 -2.23
CA ILE A 40 10.72 -16.18 -1.46
C ILE A 40 9.46 -16.53 -2.26
N GLY A 41 9.39 -16.15 -3.54
CA GLY A 41 8.26 -16.51 -4.40
C GLY A 41 8.05 -18.02 -4.50
N ASN A 42 9.14 -18.81 -4.55
CA ASN A 42 9.07 -20.27 -4.55
C ASN A 42 8.66 -20.87 -3.19
N ILE A 43 9.08 -20.27 -2.08
CA ILE A 43 8.62 -20.65 -0.73
C ILE A 43 7.12 -20.37 -0.59
N GLU A 44 6.67 -19.17 -1.00
CA GLU A 44 5.26 -18.79 -0.92
C GLU A 44 4.36 -19.67 -1.79
N ALA A 45 4.88 -20.14 -2.94
CA ALA A 45 4.20 -21.08 -3.82
C ALA A 45 4.30 -22.55 -3.36
N GLY A 46 4.92 -22.84 -2.21
CA GLY A 46 5.09 -24.19 -1.67
C GLY A 46 6.05 -25.08 -2.48
N ARG A 47 6.84 -24.50 -3.39
CA ARG A 47 7.76 -25.24 -4.27
C ARG A 47 9.13 -25.48 -3.63
N ARG A 48 9.47 -24.72 -2.58
CA ARG A 48 10.71 -24.86 -1.80
C ARG A 48 10.44 -24.67 -0.32
N THR A 49 11.29 -25.28 0.50
CA THR A 49 11.31 -25.09 1.95
C THR A 49 12.37 -24.07 2.34
N THR A 50 12.10 -23.30 3.38
CA THR A 50 13.05 -22.35 3.97
C THR A 50 14.23 -23.10 4.59
N THR A 51 15.43 -22.50 4.57
CA THR A 51 16.59 -23.02 5.31
C THR A 51 16.33 -22.99 6.83
N PRO A 52 17.00 -23.82 7.65
CA PRO A 52 16.78 -23.81 9.11
C PRO A 52 16.94 -22.43 9.76
N GLN A 53 17.96 -21.67 9.35
CA GLN A 53 18.17 -20.29 9.81
C GLN A 53 17.06 -19.35 9.35
N GLY A 54 16.60 -19.48 8.09
CA GLY A 54 15.47 -18.71 7.58
C GLY A 54 14.16 -19.06 8.30
N THR A 55 13.97 -20.32 8.70
CA THR A 55 12.82 -20.77 9.50
C THR A 55 12.83 -20.13 10.88
N LEU A 56 13.99 -20.06 11.55
CA LEU A 56 14.12 -19.36 12.84
C LEU A 56 13.80 -17.87 12.71
N ARG A 57 14.35 -17.21 11.69
CA ARG A 57 14.07 -15.79 11.39
C ARG A 57 12.60 -15.55 11.07
N LEU A 58 11.98 -16.42 10.27
CA LEU A 58 10.57 -16.33 9.93
C LEU A 58 9.67 -16.59 11.15
N ALA A 59 10.05 -17.51 12.04
CA ALA A 59 9.35 -17.79 13.29
C ALA A 59 9.38 -16.58 14.25
N ARG A 60 10.47 -15.79 14.25
CA ARG A 60 10.52 -14.53 15.02
C ARG A 60 9.48 -13.53 14.52
N LEU A 61 9.37 -13.33 13.21
CA LEU A 61 8.35 -12.45 12.62
C LEU A 61 6.92 -13.00 12.81
N ALA A 62 6.75 -14.32 12.77
CA ALA A 62 5.46 -14.97 12.95
C ALA A 62 4.84 -14.72 14.35
N ARG A 63 5.65 -14.68 15.41
CA ARG A 63 5.15 -14.38 16.77
C ARG A 63 4.45 -13.02 16.88
N LEU A 64 4.83 -12.09 16.01
CA LEU A 64 4.28 -10.73 15.97
C LEU A 64 3.01 -10.62 15.10
N LEU A 65 2.58 -11.70 14.44
CA LEU A 65 1.30 -11.74 13.75
C LEU A 65 0.14 -11.75 14.76
N PRO A 66 -1.04 -11.25 14.38
CA PRO A 66 -2.24 -11.41 15.19
C PRO A 66 -2.60 -12.90 15.31
N PRO A 67 -3.39 -13.27 16.32
CA PRO A 67 -3.95 -14.62 16.40
C PRO A 67 -4.75 -14.95 15.11
N PRO A 68 -4.69 -16.20 14.61
CA PRO A 68 -4.13 -17.39 15.26
C PRO A 68 -2.63 -17.64 15.05
N GLU A 69 -1.97 -16.96 14.11
CA GLU A 69 -0.59 -17.28 13.72
C GLU A 69 0.48 -16.78 14.70
N GLY A 70 0.13 -15.81 15.54
CA GLY A 70 1.01 -15.24 16.55
C GLY A 70 0.27 -14.66 17.76
N VAL A 71 0.99 -13.87 18.55
CA VAL A 71 0.50 -13.21 19.78
C VAL A 71 0.54 -11.68 19.67
N GLY A 72 0.77 -11.15 18.47
CA GLY A 72 0.85 -9.73 18.20
C GLY A 72 -0.51 -9.03 18.14
N SER A 73 -0.48 -7.70 18.21
CA SER A 73 -1.67 -6.86 18.02
C SER A 73 -2.09 -6.83 16.55
N ALA A 74 -3.40 -6.75 16.29
CA ALA A 74 -3.90 -6.50 14.94
C ALA A 74 -3.34 -5.18 14.37
N ALA A 75 -3.01 -5.16 13.09
CA ALA A 75 -2.60 -3.94 12.41
C ALA A 75 -3.76 -2.93 12.43
N PRO A 76 -3.49 -1.62 12.58
CA PRO A 76 -4.54 -0.59 12.55
C PRO A 76 -5.40 -0.73 11.29
N ALA A 77 -6.71 -0.86 11.49
CA ALA A 77 -7.68 -1.10 10.43
C ALA A 77 -8.31 0.19 9.88
N GLU A 78 -7.72 1.36 10.14
CA GLU A 78 -8.23 2.62 9.61
C GLU A 78 -8.19 2.61 8.07
N ALA A 79 -9.30 2.16 7.50
CA ALA A 79 -9.59 2.32 6.10
C ALA A 79 -9.80 3.82 5.90
N TYR A 80 -8.86 4.42 5.17
CA TYR A 80 -9.00 5.79 4.70
C TYR A 80 -10.37 5.96 4.02
N ALA A 81 -11.28 6.68 4.69
CA ALA A 81 -12.61 7.01 4.19
C ALA A 81 -12.58 8.43 3.61
N PRO A 82 -12.66 8.62 2.29
CA PRO A 82 -12.64 9.95 1.70
C PRO A 82 -13.91 10.73 2.08
N PRO A 83 -13.81 12.03 2.42
CA PRO A 83 -14.98 12.86 2.72
C PRO A 83 -15.86 13.09 1.49
N ALA A 84 -17.17 13.27 1.72
CA ALA A 84 -18.16 13.49 0.67
C ALA A 84 -18.02 14.88 0.02
N VAL A 85 -18.10 14.93 -1.30
CA VAL A 85 -17.95 16.14 -2.13
C VAL A 85 -19.33 16.75 -2.44
N PRO A 86 -19.50 18.09 -2.39
CA PRO A 86 -20.77 18.75 -2.74
C PRO A 86 -21.17 18.59 -4.21
N THR A 87 -22.48 18.49 -4.47
CA THR A 87 -23.00 17.76 -5.64
C THR A 87 -23.37 18.60 -6.88
N ARG A 88 -23.50 19.94 -6.86
CA ARG A 88 -24.00 20.68 -8.06
C ARG A 88 -23.38 22.05 -8.29
N LEU A 89 -22.71 22.20 -9.44
CA LEU A 89 -22.26 23.47 -10.04
C LEU A 89 -23.23 24.00 -11.11
N PHE A 90 -24.10 23.15 -11.66
CA PHE A 90 -25.07 23.51 -12.69
C PHE A 90 -26.47 23.01 -12.31
N GLY A 91 -27.44 23.92 -12.30
CA GLY A 91 -28.85 23.64 -12.01
C GLY A 91 -29.70 23.51 -13.27
N PRO A 92 -30.93 22.98 -13.16
CA PRO A 92 -31.87 22.87 -14.29
C PRO A 92 -32.21 24.22 -14.94
N GLU A 93 -32.01 25.33 -14.24
CA GLU A 93 -32.47 26.67 -14.66
C GLU A 93 -31.51 27.42 -15.60
N GLN A 94 -30.28 26.95 -15.83
CA GLN A 94 -29.32 27.72 -16.63
C GLN A 94 -29.54 27.51 -18.13
N ALA A 95 -30.20 28.47 -18.78
CA ALA A 95 -30.37 28.53 -20.23
C ALA A 95 -29.04 28.90 -20.90
N LEU A 96 -28.51 28.00 -21.75
CA LEU A 96 -27.32 28.25 -22.55
C LEU A 96 -27.74 28.79 -23.93
N PRO A 97 -27.03 29.79 -24.49
CA PRO A 97 -27.36 30.31 -25.80
C PRO A 97 -26.99 29.30 -26.89
N GLY A 98 -28.00 28.81 -27.62
CA GLY A 98 -27.84 27.98 -28.82
C GLY A 98 -27.64 26.48 -28.55
N PRO A 99 -27.60 25.67 -29.64
CA PRO A 99 -27.40 24.23 -29.53
C PRO A 99 -25.97 23.91 -29.09
N LEU A 100 -25.83 22.92 -28.21
CA LEU A 100 -24.54 22.48 -27.71
C LEU A 100 -23.85 21.55 -28.73
N ALA A 101 -22.54 21.76 -28.94
CA ALA A 101 -21.74 20.90 -29.82
C ALA A 101 -21.40 19.56 -29.15
N ALA A 102 -22.25 18.54 -29.34
CA ALA A 102 -22.10 17.21 -28.71
C ALA A 102 -20.70 16.58 -28.92
N ALA A 103 -20.10 16.73 -30.10
CA ALA A 103 -18.76 16.21 -30.38
C ALA A 103 -17.67 16.81 -29.48
N ALA A 104 -17.75 18.11 -29.17
CA ALA A 104 -16.82 18.78 -28.26
C ALA A 104 -17.00 18.28 -26.81
N LEU A 105 -18.24 18.10 -26.38
CA LEU A 105 -18.58 17.54 -25.06
C LEU A 105 -18.05 16.11 -24.90
N LEU A 106 -18.25 15.23 -25.89
CA LEU A 106 -17.72 13.86 -25.89
C LEU A 106 -16.18 13.81 -25.87
N LYS A 107 -15.52 14.74 -26.59
CA LYS A 107 -14.06 14.86 -26.57
C LYS A 107 -13.58 15.21 -25.16
N ARG A 108 -14.24 16.17 -24.50
CA ARG A 108 -13.89 16.56 -23.13
C ARG A 108 -14.18 15.44 -22.13
N GLN A 109 -15.31 14.75 -22.24
CA GLN A 109 -15.65 13.62 -21.39
C GLN A 109 -14.59 12.51 -21.43
N ARG A 110 -14.05 12.20 -22.63
CA ARG A 110 -12.92 11.27 -22.80
C ARG A 110 -11.64 11.76 -22.11
N GLN A 111 -11.36 13.06 -22.15
CA GLN A 111 -10.22 13.64 -21.43
C GLN A 111 -10.38 13.51 -19.91
N CYS A 112 -11.55 13.83 -19.36
CA CYS A 112 -11.85 13.69 -17.94
C CYS A 112 -11.70 12.23 -17.50
N SER A 113 -12.24 11.28 -18.26
CA SER A 113 -12.14 9.84 -17.96
C SER A 113 -10.70 9.35 -17.87
N ARG A 114 -9.84 9.75 -18.84
CA ARG A 114 -8.41 9.43 -18.79
C ARG A 114 -7.72 10.06 -17.58
N ARG A 115 -8.07 11.32 -17.25
CA ARG A 115 -7.48 12.04 -16.12
C ARG A 115 -7.86 11.44 -14.78
N ILE A 116 -9.12 10.99 -14.62
CA ILE A 116 -9.59 10.23 -13.45
C ILE A 116 -8.74 8.97 -13.25
N GLY A 117 -8.52 8.19 -14.31
CA GLY A 117 -7.69 6.99 -14.24
C GLY A 117 -6.26 7.27 -13.77
N LEU A 118 -5.63 8.33 -14.28
CA LEU A 118 -4.29 8.76 -13.85
C LEU A 118 -4.28 9.22 -12.38
N LEU A 119 -5.23 10.06 -11.98
CA LEU A 119 -5.30 10.58 -10.60
C LEU A 119 -5.54 9.46 -9.58
N ARG A 120 -6.38 8.47 -9.90
CA ARG A 120 -6.60 7.30 -9.04
C ARG A 120 -5.35 6.44 -8.89
N ARG A 121 -4.59 6.23 -9.97
CA ARG A 121 -3.29 5.56 -9.93
C ARG A 121 -2.30 6.32 -9.04
N ASP A 122 -2.20 7.63 -9.22
CA ASP A 122 -1.29 8.48 -8.43
C ASP A 122 -1.65 8.45 -6.95
N LEU A 123 -2.95 8.52 -6.62
CA LEU A 123 -3.46 8.39 -5.26
C LEU A 123 -3.10 7.04 -4.64
N HIS A 124 -3.27 5.95 -5.38
CA HIS A 124 -2.91 4.61 -4.92
C HIS A 124 -1.41 4.50 -4.62
N VAL A 125 -0.55 4.97 -5.54
CA VAL A 125 0.90 4.95 -5.37
C VAL A 125 1.34 5.80 -4.17
N LEU A 126 0.79 7.00 -4.03
CA LEU A 126 1.14 7.88 -2.92
C LEU A 126 0.63 7.35 -1.58
N GLY A 127 -0.58 6.79 -1.54
CA GLY A 127 -1.16 6.17 -0.34
C GLY A 127 -0.37 4.95 0.14
N GLN A 128 0.09 4.08 -0.79
CA GLN A 128 0.97 2.97 -0.43
C GLN A 128 2.29 3.48 0.17
N ARG A 129 2.91 4.50 -0.44
CA ARG A 129 4.15 5.10 0.08
C ARG A 129 3.97 5.73 1.46
N ALA A 130 2.89 6.47 1.66
CA ALA A 130 2.54 7.08 2.94
C ALA A 130 2.40 6.01 4.04
N THR A 131 1.61 4.97 3.75
CA THR A 131 1.39 3.85 4.67
C THR A 131 2.71 3.13 5.00
N ALA A 132 3.56 2.88 4.00
CA ALA A 132 4.86 2.26 4.20
C ALA A 132 5.77 3.12 5.10
N HIS A 133 5.76 4.44 4.92
CA HIS A 133 6.52 5.35 5.78
C HIS A 133 6.01 5.38 7.22
N GLU A 134 4.70 5.45 7.45
CA GLU A 134 4.12 5.41 8.81
C GLU A 134 4.45 4.08 9.50
N ARG A 135 4.28 2.96 8.79
CA ARG A 135 4.66 1.64 9.32
C ARG A 135 6.14 1.58 9.65
N ARG A 136 7.01 2.19 8.83
CA ARG A 136 8.46 2.21 9.09
C ARG A 136 8.80 3.08 10.30
N ARG A 137 8.14 4.23 10.49
CA ARG A 137 8.32 5.05 11.70
C ARG A 137 7.90 4.29 12.95
N TRP A 138 6.73 3.66 12.92
CA TRP A 138 6.26 2.81 14.01
C TRP A 138 7.25 1.66 14.28
N ALA A 139 7.72 0.98 13.24
CA ALA A 139 8.67 -0.12 13.37
C ALA A 139 9.98 0.33 14.02
N LEU A 140 10.53 1.48 13.63
CA LEU A 140 11.75 2.04 14.25
C LEU A 140 11.57 2.37 15.74
N ALA A 141 10.36 2.70 16.18
CA ALA A 141 10.08 2.94 17.59
C ALA A 141 9.99 1.65 18.41
N VAL A 142 9.56 0.54 17.79
CA VAL A 142 9.26 -0.74 18.50
C VAL A 142 10.40 -1.75 18.38
N LEU A 143 11.05 -1.83 17.23
CA LEU A 143 12.06 -2.85 16.91
C LEU A 143 13.27 -2.84 17.87
N PRO A 144 13.85 -1.70 18.29
CA PRO A 144 14.99 -1.72 19.21
C PRO A 144 14.69 -2.46 20.53
N THR A 145 13.51 -2.23 21.11
CA THR A 145 13.06 -2.89 22.35
C THR A 145 12.63 -4.33 22.11
N ALA A 146 12.00 -4.62 20.98
CA ALA A 146 11.56 -5.98 20.64
C ALA A 146 12.74 -6.92 20.31
N LEU A 147 13.87 -6.36 19.86
CA LEU A 147 15.06 -7.11 19.46
C LEU A 147 16.14 -7.15 20.54
N THR A 148 15.97 -6.43 21.65
CA THR A 148 16.85 -6.56 22.81
C THR A 148 16.65 -7.94 23.44
N ALA A 149 17.75 -8.67 23.62
CA ALA A 149 17.74 -10.07 24.00
C ALA A 149 16.93 -10.34 25.28
N ALA A 150 16.02 -11.33 25.21
CA ALA A 150 15.38 -11.85 26.41
C ALA A 150 16.43 -12.55 27.30
N PRO A 151 16.26 -12.55 28.63
CA PRO A 151 17.24 -13.10 29.57
C PRO A 151 17.56 -14.60 29.36
N THR A 152 16.74 -15.31 28.59
CA THR A 152 16.90 -16.73 28.26
C THR A 152 17.67 -17.02 26.97
N ASP A 153 18.02 -16.01 26.16
CA ASP A 153 18.82 -16.18 24.93
C ASP A 153 19.70 -14.94 24.70
N PRO A 154 20.84 -14.83 25.40
CA PRO A 154 21.69 -13.66 25.28
C PRO A 154 22.29 -13.59 23.86
N ALA A 155 21.90 -12.56 23.11
CA ALA A 155 22.47 -12.28 21.80
C ALA A 155 23.98 -12.07 21.91
N THR A 156 24.73 -12.62 20.96
CA THR A 156 26.18 -12.38 20.91
C THR A 156 26.47 -10.91 20.59
N PRO A 157 27.62 -10.36 21.02
CA PRO A 157 27.99 -8.98 20.72
C PRO A 157 27.99 -8.66 19.20
N ALA A 158 28.35 -9.65 18.37
CA ALA A 158 28.31 -9.51 16.92
C ALA A 158 26.89 -9.38 16.36
N GLU A 159 25.92 -10.11 16.93
CA GLU A 159 24.50 -9.99 16.54
C GLU A 159 23.94 -8.63 16.96
N LEU A 160 24.30 -8.14 18.15
CA LEU A 160 23.88 -6.81 18.61
C LEU A 160 24.41 -5.70 17.68
N ALA A 161 25.69 -5.74 17.31
CA ALA A 161 26.27 -4.78 16.38
C ALA A 161 25.62 -4.85 14.98
N HIS A 162 25.27 -6.05 14.51
CA HIS A 162 24.56 -6.23 13.25
C HIS A 162 23.15 -5.60 13.31
N LEU A 163 22.41 -5.82 14.40
CA LEU A 163 21.08 -5.26 14.61
C LEU A 163 21.11 -3.73 14.67
N GLU A 164 22.07 -3.15 15.40
CA GLU A 164 22.25 -1.70 15.48
C GLU A 164 22.54 -1.09 14.11
N HIS A 165 23.43 -1.72 13.34
CA HIS A 165 23.74 -1.29 11.98
C HIS A 165 22.51 -1.33 11.08
N TRP A 166 21.77 -2.44 11.10
CA TRP A 166 20.55 -2.60 10.31
C TRP A 166 19.46 -1.59 10.69
N LEU A 167 19.23 -1.33 11.98
CA LEU A 167 18.27 -0.32 12.43
C LEU A 167 18.68 1.09 12.00
N THR A 168 19.99 1.37 12.01
CA THR A 168 20.55 2.65 11.52
C THR A 168 20.31 2.81 10.02
N GLU A 169 20.56 1.78 9.21
CA GLU A 169 20.24 1.81 7.78
C GLU A 169 18.74 2.00 7.54
N LEU A 170 17.90 1.30 8.30
CA LEU A 170 16.46 1.37 8.17
C LEU A 170 15.94 2.79 8.51
N ALA A 171 16.53 3.44 9.51
CA ALA A 171 16.26 4.85 9.83
C ALA A 171 16.74 5.80 8.73
N ALA A 172 17.92 5.58 8.16
CA ALA A 172 18.48 6.41 7.10
C ALA A 172 17.65 6.37 5.80
N THR A 173 16.91 5.28 5.53
CA THR A 173 16.00 5.21 4.38
C THR A 173 14.69 5.98 4.58
N LEU A 174 14.38 6.43 5.79
CA LEU A 174 13.20 7.23 6.07
C LEU A 174 13.46 8.66 5.57
N PRO A 175 12.58 9.26 4.75
CA PRO A 175 12.76 10.66 4.38
C PRO A 175 12.79 11.54 5.65
N PRO A 176 13.73 12.50 5.75
CA PRO A 176 13.83 13.37 6.92
C PRO A 176 12.54 14.19 7.11
N ALA A 177 12.06 14.25 8.36
CA ALA A 177 10.98 15.16 8.76
C ALA A 177 11.47 16.63 8.70
N PRO A 178 10.63 17.59 8.30
CA PRO A 178 10.61 18.05 6.92
C PRO A 178 11.50 19.28 6.69
N ALA A 179 12.31 19.22 5.63
CA ALA A 179 12.69 20.40 4.84
C ALA A 179 12.35 20.10 3.37
N LEU A 180 11.45 20.90 2.79
CA LEU A 180 11.24 21.08 1.33
C LEU A 180 10.40 20.09 0.49
N ARG A 181 9.74 19.06 1.04
CA ARG A 181 8.67 18.35 0.30
C ARG A 181 7.30 18.72 0.85
N PRO A 182 6.25 18.91 0.02
CA PRO A 182 4.90 19.02 0.55
C PRO A 182 4.64 17.78 1.41
N ASP A 183 4.14 18.01 2.62
CA ASP A 183 3.70 16.94 3.49
C ASP A 183 2.88 15.94 2.66
N THR A 184 3.17 14.65 2.83
CA THR A 184 2.50 13.59 2.08
C THR A 184 0.98 13.68 2.25
N ALA A 185 0.53 14.14 3.43
CA ALA A 185 -0.87 14.46 3.70
C ALA A 185 -1.41 15.56 2.76
N THR A 186 -0.68 16.67 2.61
CA THR A 186 -1.03 17.76 1.69
C THR A 186 -1.05 17.28 0.23
N ALA A 187 -0.08 16.48 -0.19
CA ALA A 187 -0.05 15.93 -1.55
C ALA A 187 -1.25 15.00 -1.82
N LEU A 188 -1.64 14.17 -0.85
CA LEU A 188 -2.85 13.35 -0.93
C LEU A 188 -4.12 14.21 -1.00
N ALA A 189 -4.26 15.19 -0.11
CA ALA A 189 -5.39 16.11 -0.09
C ALA A 189 -5.56 16.83 -1.44
N LEU A 190 -4.46 17.33 -2.03
CA LEU A 190 -4.49 17.98 -3.34
C LEU A 190 -4.88 17.02 -4.46
N LEU A 191 -4.45 15.75 -4.42
CA LEU A 191 -4.87 14.74 -5.40
C LEU A 191 -6.37 14.44 -5.31
N LEU A 192 -6.91 14.34 -4.09
CA LEU A 192 -8.34 14.12 -3.85
C LEU A 192 -9.18 15.28 -4.36
N VAL A 193 -8.78 16.53 -4.07
CA VAL A 193 -9.46 17.73 -4.57
C VAL A 193 -9.48 17.74 -6.10
N ARG A 194 -8.35 17.40 -6.75
CA ARG A 194 -8.26 17.31 -8.21
C ARG A 194 -9.14 16.19 -8.77
N LEU A 195 -9.19 15.03 -8.11
CA LEU A 195 -10.04 13.92 -8.52
C LEU A 195 -11.51 14.31 -8.45
N ALA A 196 -11.94 14.87 -7.32
CA ALA A 196 -13.28 15.37 -7.09
C ALA A 196 -13.71 16.40 -8.15
N ALA A 197 -12.84 17.35 -8.49
CA ALA A 197 -13.11 18.35 -9.52
C ALA A 197 -13.32 17.72 -10.92
N VAL A 198 -12.48 16.76 -11.31
CA VAL A 198 -12.61 16.10 -12.63
C VAL A 198 -13.84 15.18 -12.69
N GLU A 199 -14.21 14.53 -11.58
CA GLU A 199 -15.43 13.73 -11.49
C GLU A 199 -16.68 14.61 -11.57
N ALA A 200 -16.71 15.77 -10.90
CA ALA A 200 -17.79 16.74 -11.00
C ALA A 200 -17.92 17.31 -12.42
N GLU A 201 -16.79 17.58 -13.10
CA GLU A 201 -16.78 18.01 -14.50
C GLU A 201 -17.34 16.91 -15.41
N ALA A 202 -16.93 15.64 -15.23
CA ALA A 202 -17.43 14.52 -16.01
C ALA A 202 -18.95 14.31 -15.84
N ALA A 203 -19.46 14.44 -14.61
CA ALA A 203 -20.89 14.36 -14.31
C ALA A 203 -21.68 15.50 -14.97
N THR A 204 -21.14 16.72 -14.94
CA THR A 204 -21.73 17.88 -15.62
C THR A 204 -21.78 17.68 -17.13
N LEU A 205 -20.69 17.20 -17.75
CA LEU A 205 -20.63 16.91 -19.18
C LEU A 205 -21.65 15.86 -19.60
N ALA A 206 -21.91 14.85 -18.76
CA ALA A 206 -22.93 13.84 -19.02
C ALA A 206 -24.33 14.47 -19.08
N GLN A 207 -24.66 15.39 -18.17
CA GLN A 207 -25.94 16.11 -18.19
C GLN A 207 -26.08 17.02 -19.42
N LEU A 208 -25.01 17.72 -19.81
CA LEU A 208 -25.00 18.54 -21.02
C LEU A 208 -25.16 17.71 -22.29
N LEU A 209 -24.60 16.50 -22.33
CA LEU A 209 -24.79 15.57 -23.44
C LEU A 209 -26.24 15.11 -23.56
N THR A 210 -26.95 14.86 -22.45
CA THR A 210 -28.39 14.55 -22.48
C THR A 210 -29.22 15.72 -23.00
N LYS A 211 -28.82 16.97 -22.73
CA LYS A 211 -29.49 18.17 -23.27
C LYS A 211 -29.15 18.45 -24.74
N ALA A 212 -28.04 17.89 -25.24
CA ALA A 212 -27.56 18.09 -26.60
C ALA A 212 -28.05 17.01 -27.59
N ALA A 213 -28.63 15.92 -27.08
CA ALA A 213 -29.24 14.83 -27.83
C ALA A 213 -30.72 15.14 -28.11
#